data_AF-A0AA88XS89-F1
#
_entry.id   AF-A0AA88XS89-F1
#
_cell.length_a   1.000
_cell.length_b   1.000
_cell.length_c   1.000
_cell.angle_alpha   90.00
_cell.angle_beta   90.00
_cell.angle_gamma   90.00
#
_symmetry.space_group_name_H-M   'P 1'
#
loop_
_entity.id
_entity.type
_entity.pdbx_description
1 polymer ?
#
loop_
_entity_poly.entity_id
_entity_poly.type
_entity_poly.pdbx_seq_one_letter_code
_entity_poly.pdbx_strand_id
1 'polypeptide(L)'
;MLSRDHYLPKHGLPGWNIIDRSPIKLWRKELNAASQARDAKALAKAIERARAANYDNLLDLQIVMAGRLRDQLERIERLRHSILNLDSRTVSELKSYKNPKVEIHQSMRAAFTLLGFSQKETQEWASVPAILGKTGKESIMRKIREFEPTACYLDVALAAKAFIEPYNLEQVRDNSAGAATFYVWAKGMIEEVESTGGAKRDEGVGGGGGGSKKKPKKTQPKSAAKKRRK
;
A
#
# COMPACT_ATOMS: atom_id res chain seq x y z
N MET A 1 38.17 47.47 -68.77
CA MET A 1 37.65 46.13 -69.16
C MET A 1 36.98 45.55 -67.91
N LEU A 2 35.68 45.78 -67.73
CA LEU A 2 34.59 44.79 -67.93
C LEU A 2 34.86 43.49 -67.14
N SER A 3 34.38 43.37 -65.90
CA SER A 3 33.00 43.03 -65.49
C SER A 3 32.64 41.54 -65.67
N ARG A 4 32.40 40.88 -64.54
CA ARG A 4 31.33 39.89 -64.25
C ARG A 4 31.66 39.22 -62.90
N ASP A 5 31.12 39.71 -61.79
CA ASP A 5 29.81 39.31 -61.26
C ASP A 5 29.57 37.80 -61.31
N HIS A 6 29.81 37.13 -60.19
CA HIS A 6 28.94 36.05 -59.74
C HIS A 6 28.59 36.26 -58.26
N TYR A 7 27.36 36.76 -58.11
CA TYR A 7 26.55 36.82 -56.91
C TYR A 7 26.55 35.47 -56.18
N LEU A 8 27.00 35.46 -54.92
CA LEU A 8 26.45 34.52 -53.94
C LEU A 8 25.32 35.23 -53.20
N PRO A 9 24.09 34.68 -53.21
CA PRO A 9 22.94 35.38 -52.67
C PRO A 9 22.98 35.40 -51.14
N LYS A 10 22.83 36.62 -50.61
CA LYS A 10 22.42 36.90 -49.23
C LYS A 10 20.99 36.38 -49.02
N HIS A 11 20.83 35.08 -48.83
CA HIS A 11 19.61 34.54 -48.24
C HIS A 11 19.77 34.57 -46.73
N GLY A 12 18.93 35.39 -46.09
CA GLY A 12 18.86 35.54 -44.65
C GLY A 12 18.76 34.17 -43.98
N LEU A 13 19.65 33.95 -43.03
CA LEU A 13 19.52 32.85 -42.08
C LEU A 13 18.16 33.02 -41.38
N PRO A 14 17.20 32.10 -41.57
CA PRO A 14 15.98 32.13 -40.79
C PRO A 14 16.37 31.91 -39.33
N GLY A 15 15.89 32.80 -38.46
CA GLY A 15 16.21 32.81 -37.05
C GLY A 15 15.91 31.47 -36.40
N TRP A 16 16.97 30.71 -36.12
CA TRP A 16 16.96 29.67 -35.10
C TRP A 16 17.09 30.34 -33.73
N ASN A 17 16.04 31.09 -33.35
CA ASN A 17 15.94 31.70 -32.04
C ASN A 17 14.56 31.42 -31.43
N ILE A 18 14.22 30.14 -31.43
CA ILE A 18 13.23 29.58 -30.52
C ILE A 18 13.83 28.23 -30.12
N ILE A 19 14.38 28.15 -28.90
CA ILE A 19 14.53 26.86 -28.24
C ILE A 19 13.13 26.24 -28.27
N ASP A 20 12.90 25.28 -29.14
CA ASP A 20 11.61 24.61 -29.22
C ASP A 20 11.39 23.91 -27.88
N ARG A 21 10.66 24.56 -26.97
CA ARG A 21 10.31 24.03 -25.64
C ARG A 21 9.17 23.02 -25.71
N SER A 22 8.69 22.66 -26.91
CA SER A 22 7.63 21.67 -27.12
C SER A 22 7.98 20.29 -26.56
N PRO A 23 9.22 19.76 -26.71
CA PRO A 23 9.62 18.51 -26.07
C PRO A 23 9.56 18.58 -24.55
N ILE A 24 10.00 19.69 -23.93
CA ILE A 24 9.99 19.86 -22.47
C ILE A 24 8.56 19.85 -21.92
N LYS A 25 7.63 20.53 -22.61
CA LYS A 25 6.20 20.51 -22.24
C LYS A 25 5.60 19.11 -22.35
N LEU A 26 5.98 18.34 -23.38
CA LEU A 26 5.55 16.96 -23.57
C LEU A 26 6.03 16.07 -22.41
N TRP A 27 7.32 16.09 -22.08
CA TRP A 27 7.88 15.24 -21.03
C TRP A 27 7.34 15.59 -19.64
N ARG A 28 7.09 16.88 -19.38
CA ARG A 28 6.39 17.30 -18.16
C ARG A 28 4.98 16.72 -18.08
N LYS A 29 4.24 16.73 -19.19
CA LYS A 29 2.89 16.14 -19.26
C LYS A 29 2.94 14.62 -19.04
N GLU A 30 3.89 13.92 -19.66
CA GLU A 30 4.06 12.48 -19.47
C GLU A 30 4.43 12.11 -18.03
N LEU A 31 5.38 12.83 -17.40
CA LEU A 31 5.74 12.63 -16.00
C LEU A 31 4.54 12.86 -15.06
N ASN A 32 3.77 13.92 -15.30
CA ASN A 32 2.57 14.20 -14.51
C ASN A 32 1.50 13.12 -14.68
N ALA A 33 1.25 12.67 -15.91
CA ALA A 33 0.27 11.62 -16.20
C ALA A 33 0.67 10.28 -15.55
N ALA A 34 1.95 9.89 -15.67
CA ALA A 34 2.48 8.68 -15.03
C ALA A 34 2.42 8.78 -13.49
N SER A 35 2.70 9.96 -12.94
CA SER A 35 2.60 10.21 -11.49
C SER A 35 1.16 10.10 -10.98
N GLN A 36 0.20 10.65 -11.72
CA GLN A 36 -1.23 10.55 -11.41
C GLN A 36 -1.74 9.11 -11.51
N ALA A 37 -1.29 8.36 -12.52
CA ALA A 37 -1.64 6.96 -12.69
C ALA A 37 -1.01 6.04 -11.62
N ARG A 38 0.00 6.52 -10.87
CA ARG A 38 0.76 5.75 -9.87
C ARG A 38 1.27 4.41 -10.40
N ASP A 39 1.70 4.39 -11.66
CA ASP A 39 2.30 3.21 -12.29
C ASP A 39 3.83 3.34 -12.28
N ALA A 40 4.49 2.50 -11.48
CA ALA A 40 5.94 2.49 -11.34
C ALA A 40 6.67 2.23 -12.66
N LYS A 41 6.15 1.33 -13.52
CA LYS A 41 6.78 0.99 -14.80
C LYS A 41 6.63 2.13 -15.80
N ALA A 42 5.45 2.77 -15.84
CA ALA A 42 5.22 3.94 -16.67
C ALA A 42 6.09 5.12 -16.20
N LEU A 43 6.20 5.34 -14.88
CA LEU A 43 7.08 6.35 -14.29
C LEU A 43 8.54 6.12 -14.65
N ALA A 44 9.04 4.88 -14.55
CA ALA A 44 10.42 4.56 -14.93
C ALA A 44 10.72 4.95 -16.39
N LYS A 45 9.84 4.58 -17.33
CA LYS A 45 9.97 4.94 -18.74
C LYS A 45 9.90 6.45 -18.97
N ALA A 46 8.97 7.14 -18.30
CA ALA A 46 8.81 8.59 -18.42
C ALA A 46 10.03 9.34 -17.86
N ILE A 47 10.61 8.87 -16.75
CA ILE A 47 11.83 9.41 -16.14
C ILE A 47 13.03 9.26 -17.09
N GLU A 48 13.22 8.08 -17.71
CA GLU A 48 14.33 7.88 -18.65
C GLU A 48 14.24 8.82 -19.85
N ARG A 49 13.05 8.94 -20.46
CA ARG A 49 12.81 9.87 -21.58
C ARG A 49 13.04 11.31 -21.18
N ALA A 50 12.52 11.71 -20.02
CA ALA A 50 12.69 13.07 -19.51
C ALA A 50 14.17 13.39 -19.26
N ARG A 51 14.95 12.47 -18.67
CA ARG A 51 16.40 12.63 -18.46
C ARG A 51 17.16 12.81 -19.78
N ALA A 52 16.85 12.00 -20.79
CA ALA A 52 17.49 12.08 -22.10
C ALA A 52 17.24 13.41 -22.83
N ALA A 53 16.16 14.12 -22.49
CA ALA A 53 15.77 15.40 -23.09
C ALA A 53 16.04 16.62 -22.17
N ASN A 54 16.63 16.41 -20.99
CA ASN A 54 16.78 17.44 -19.96
C ASN A 54 18.04 18.31 -20.14
N TYR A 55 18.27 18.83 -21.35
CA TYR A 55 19.49 19.56 -21.71
C TYR A 55 19.71 20.86 -20.90
N ASP A 56 18.64 21.50 -20.44
CA ASP A 56 18.68 22.75 -19.66
C ASP A 56 18.39 22.54 -18.16
N ASN A 57 18.37 21.29 -17.67
CA ASN A 57 17.98 20.95 -16.28
C ASN A 57 16.58 21.44 -15.86
N LEU A 58 15.73 21.80 -16.83
CA LEU A 58 14.38 22.35 -16.60
C LEU A 58 13.36 21.35 -16.04
N LEU A 59 13.71 20.06 -16.04
CA LEU A 59 12.90 18.96 -15.52
C LEU A 59 13.48 18.30 -14.27
N ASP A 60 14.59 18.81 -13.71
CA ASP A 60 15.29 18.19 -12.57
C ASP A 60 14.35 17.89 -11.40
N LEU A 61 13.58 18.88 -10.98
CA LEU A 61 12.65 18.73 -9.86
C LEU A 61 11.58 17.68 -10.16
N GLN A 62 10.98 17.71 -11.35
CA GLN A 62 9.96 16.75 -11.76
C GLN A 62 10.52 15.32 -11.84
N ILE A 63 11.74 15.17 -12.38
CA ILE A 63 12.45 13.90 -12.46
C ILE A 63 12.74 13.34 -11.07
N VAL A 64 13.20 14.19 -10.13
CA VAL A 64 13.47 13.79 -8.74
C VAL A 64 12.17 13.38 -8.04
N MET A 65 11.10 14.16 -8.16
CA MET A 65 9.81 13.84 -7.54
C MET A 65 9.21 12.54 -8.10
N ALA A 66 9.22 12.38 -9.44
CA ALA A 66 8.77 11.16 -10.09
C ALA A 66 9.61 9.95 -9.69
N GLY A 67 10.94 10.12 -9.56
CA GLY A 67 11.84 9.08 -9.08
C GLY A 67 11.50 8.63 -7.66
N ARG A 68 11.29 9.57 -6.74
CA ARG A 68 10.87 9.25 -5.36
C ARG A 68 9.55 8.48 -5.34
N LEU A 69 8.57 8.91 -6.14
CA LEU A 69 7.27 8.23 -6.23
C LEU A 69 7.41 6.81 -6.81
N ARG A 70 8.23 6.63 -7.86
CA ARG A 70 8.52 5.30 -8.41
C ARG A 70 9.12 4.39 -7.34
N ASP A 71 10.18 4.85 -6.67
CA ASP A 71 10.88 4.06 -5.65
C ASP A 71 9.95 3.67 -4.49
N GLN A 72 9.06 4.58 -4.12
CA GLN A 72 7.99 4.34 -3.14
C GLN A 72 7.04 3.23 -3.61
N LEU A 73 6.53 3.31 -4.85
CA LEU A 73 5.62 2.31 -5.42
C LEU A 73 6.27 0.93 -5.54
N GLU A 74 7.54 0.88 -5.96
CA GLU A 74 8.31 -0.37 -6.03
C GLU A 74 8.56 -0.98 -4.64
N ARG A 75 8.79 -0.14 -3.63
CA ARG A 75 8.91 -0.60 -2.24
C ARG A 75 7.59 -1.20 -1.74
N ILE A 76 6.46 -0.51 -1.95
CA ILE A 76 5.12 -1.03 -1.61
C ILE A 76 4.89 -2.39 -2.26
N GLU A 77 5.20 -2.53 -3.55
CA GLU A 77 4.97 -3.78 -4.27
C GLU A 77 5.88 -4.92 -3.80
N ARG A 78 7.15 -4.62 -3.48
CA ARG A 78 8.06 -5.61 -2.85
C ARG A 78 7.53 -6.11 -1.51
N LEU A 79 7.01 -5.21 -0.67
CA LEU A 79 6.39 -5.58 0.61
C LEU A 79 5.15 -6.46 0.40
N ARG A 80 4.29 -6.14 -0.59
CA ARG A 80 3.14 -7.01 -0.92
C ARG A 80 3.59 -8.40 -1.35
N HIS A 81 4.54 -8.47 -2.28
CA HIS A 81 5.06 -9.74 -2.77
C HIS A 81 5.72 -10.58 -1.67
N SER A 82 6.41 -9.97 -0.70
CA SER A 82 7.04 -10.75 0.37
C SER A 82 6.04 -11.56 1.20
N ILE A 83 4.83 -11.01 1.47
CA ILE A 83 3.78 -11.79 2.13
C ILE A 83 3.05 -12.71 1.17
N LEU A 84 2.67 -12.22 -0.03
CA LEU A 84 1.88 -13.01 -0.97
C LEU A 84 2.59 -14.28 -1.44
N ASN A 85 3.93 -14.28 -1.40
CA ASN A 85 4.77 -15.42 -1.74
C ASN A 85 5.19 -16.26 -0.53
N LEU A 86 4.62 -16.02 0.66
CA LEU A 86 4.82 -16.92 1.80
C LEU A 86 4.37 -18.33 1.43
N ASP A 87 5.24 -19.30 1.64
CA ASP A 87 4.91 -20.69 1.38
C ASP A 87 3.83 -21.21 2.35
N SER A 88 3.10 -22.23 1.90
CA SER A 88 2.01 -22.83 2.67
C SER A 88 2.49 -23.48 3.97
N ARG A 89 3.76 -23.89 4.03
CA ARG A 89 4.39 -24.49 5.22
C ARG A 89 4.54 -23.46 6.33
N THR A 90 5.02 -22.28 6.01
CA THR A 90 5.22 -21.14 6.92
C THR A 90 3.89 -20.65 7.47
N VAL A 91 2.86 -20.58 6.62
CA VAL A 91 1.49 -20.24 7.08
C VAL A 91 0.94 -21.34 8.00
N SER A 92 1.20 -22.61 7.69
CA SER A 92 0.77 -23.73 8.55
C SER A 92 1.50 -23.73 9.89
N GLU A 93 2.79 -23.39 9.91
CA GLU A 93 3.59 -23.21 11.12
C GLU A 93 2.97 -22.14 12.02
N LEU A 94 2.70 -20.94 11.48
CA LEU A 94 2.04 -19.86 12.20
C LEU A 94 0.71 -20.31 12.81
N LYS A 95 -0.10 -21.08 12.08
CA LYS A 95 -1.39 -21.59 12.59
C LYS A 95 -1.25 -22.66 13.66
N SER A 96 -0.10 -23.34 13.75
CA SER A 96 0.13 -24.47 14.65
C SER A 96 0.57 -24.06 16.05
N TYR A 97 1.01 -22.81 16.25
CA TYR A 97 1.45 -22.33 17.55
C TYR A 97 0.30 -22.36 18.56
N LYS A 98 0.50 -23.09 19.66
CA LYS A 98 -0.44 -23.11 20.80
C LYS A 98 -0.27 -21.90 21.71
N ASN A 99 0.99 -21.53 21.97
CA ASN A 99 1.37 -20.41 22.81
C ASN A 99 2.54 -19.67 22.14
N PRO A 100 2.26 -18.77 21.18
CA PRO A 100 3.31 -18.02 20.50
C PRO A 100 4.02 -17.08 21.48
N LYS A 101 5.26 -16.72 21.16
CA LYS A 101 5.89 -15.60 21.87
C LYS A 101 5.18 -14.29 21.56
N VAL A 102 5.30 -13.32 22.47
CA VAL A 102 4.54 -12.07 22.40
C VAL A 102 4.88 -11.30 21.12
N GLU A 103 6.15 -11.25 20.73
CA GLU A 103 6.63 -10.59 19.52
C GLU A 103 6.00 -11.15 18.23
N ILE A 104 5.73 -12.46 18.19
CA ILE A 104 5.02 -13.11 17.06
C ILE A 104 3.58 -12.61 17.03
N HIS A 105 2.88 -12.66 18.17
CA HIS A 105 1.50 -12.24 18.26
C HIS A 105 1.34 -10.76 17.91
N GLN A 106 2.19 -9.89 18.44
CA GLN A 106 2.15 -8.45 18.18
C GLN A 106 2.43 -8.12 16.71
N SER A 107 3.34 -8.85 16.06
CA SER A 107 3.58 -8.71 14.60
C SER A 107 2.31 -9.02 13.79
N MET A 108 1.59 -10.08 14.16
CA MET A 108 0.30 -10.41 13.52
C MET A 108 -0.77 -9.36 13.80
N ARG A 109 -0.84 -8.84 15.04
CA ARG A 109 -1.81 -7.81 15.42
C ARG A 109 -1.60 -6.50 14.67
N ALA A 110 -0.36 -6.06 14.49
CA ALA A 110 -0.04 -4.89 13.69
C ALA A 110 -0.54 -5.05 12.26
N ALA A 111 -0.21 -6.19 11.62
CA ALA A 111 -0.66 -6.46 10.26
C ALA A 111 -2.19 -6.47 10.17
N PHE A 112 -2.87 -7.15 11.10
CA PHE A 112 -4.34 -7.26 11.07
C PHE A 112 -5.05 -5.93 11.34
N THR A 113 -4.46 -5.09 12.19
CA THR A 113 -4.97 -3.73 12.45
C THR A 113 -4.99 -2.91 11.16
N LEU A 114 -3.90 -2.94 10.38
CA LEU A 114 -3.84 -2.27 9.06
C LEU A 114 -4.89 -2.82 8.09
N LEU A 115 -5.16 -4.13 8.13
CA LEU A 115 -6.14 -4.80 7.26
C LEU A 115 -7.61 -4.62 7.71
N GLY A 116 -7.84 -3.83 8.75
CA GLY A 116 -9.16 -3.46 9.24
C GLY A 116 -9.82 -4.45 10.20
N PHE A 117 -9.06 -5.39 10.77
CA PHE A 117 -9.56 -6.22 11.86
C PHE A 117 -9.53 -5.42 13.17
N SER A 118 -10.57 -5.58 13.99
CA SER A 118 -10.65 -4.87 15.26
C SER A 118 -9.63 -5.40 16.27
N GLN A 119 -9.19 -4.54 17.21
CA GLN A 119 -8.29 -4.99 18.28
C GLN A 119 -8.89 -6.11 19.13
N LYS A 120 -10.22 -6.14 19.30
CA LYS A 120 -10.93 -7.21 20.00
C LYS A 120 -10.81 -8.56 19.29
N GLU A 121 -10.87 -8.56 17.96
CA GLU A 121 -10.71 -9.78 17.16
C GLU A 121 -9.30 -10.34 17.22
N THR A 122 -8.29 -9.53 17.55
CA THR A 122 -6.88 -9.94 17.53
C THR A 122 -6.25 -9.98 18.92
N GLN A 123 -7.04 -9.69 19.96
CA GLN A 123 -6.60 -9.59 21.36
C GLN A 123 -6.05 -10.91 21.88
N GLU A 124 -6.70 -12.03 21.54
CA GLU A 124 -6.29 -13.37 21.95
C GLU A 124 -5.66 -14.10 20.78
N TRP A 125 -4.59 -14.88 21.02
CA TRP A 125 -3.97 -15.64 19.93
C TRP A 125 -4.94 -16.65 19.30
N ALA A 126 -5.87 -17.21 20.06
CA ALA A 126 -6.80 -18.22 19.59
C ALA A 126 -7.62 -17.80 18.34
N SER A 127 -7.81 -16.50 18.12
CA SER A 127 -8.50 -15.98 16.93
C SER A 127 -7.57 -15.79 15.72
N VAL A 128 -6.26 -15.65 15.91
CA VAL A 128 -5.29 -15.38 14.85
C VAL A 128 -5.25 -16.51 13.81
N PRO A 129 -5.17 -17.81 14.17
CA PRO A 129 -5.26 -18.89 13.20
C PRO A 129 -6.58 -18.92 12.43
N ALA A 130 -7.68 -18.50 13.05
CA ALA A 130 -8.99 -18.42 12.40
C ALA A 130 -9.02 -17.29 11.36
N ILE A 131 -8.43 -16.12 11.66
CA ILE A 131 -8.26 -15.01 10.71
C ILE A 131 -7.34 -15.44 9.56
N LEU A 132 -6.22 -16.13 9.85
CA LEU A 132 -5.33 -16.73 8.84
C LEU A 132 -6.03 -17.73 7.93
N GLY A 133 -7.03 -18.44 8.45
CA GLY A 133 -7.83 -19.40 7.67
C GLY A 133 -8.94 -18.78 6.83
N LYS A 134 -9.22 -17.47 6.93
CA LYS A 134 -10.30 -16.84 6.15
C LYS A 134 -9.99 -16.88 4.65
N THR A 135 -11.02 -17.11 3.84
CA THR A 135 -10.92 -17.22 2.37
C THR A 135 -11.82 -16.19 1.68
N GLY A 136 -11.69 -16.06 0.35
CA GLY A 136 -12.52 -15.15 -0.45
C GLY A 136 -12.27 -13.67 -0.13
N LYS A 137 -13.35 -12.90 0.06
CA LYS A 137 -13.29 -11.46 0.38
C LYS A 137 -12.58 -11.17 1.71
N GLU A 138 -12.69 -12.09 2.64
CA GLU A 138 -12.12 -11.97 3.98
C GLU A 138 -10.70 -12.54 4.09
N SER A 139 -10.16 -13.06 2.99
CA SER A 139 -8.79 -13.57 2.96
C SER A 139 -7.79 -12.46 3.24
N ILE A 140 -6.87 -12.71 4.17
CA ILE A 140 -5.74 -11.82 4.45
C ILE A 140 -4.93 -11.56 3.18
N MET A 141 -4.66 -12.60 2.39
CA MET A 141 -3.88 -12.45 1.16
C MET A 141 -4.57 -11.50 0.17
N ARG A 142 -5.90 -11.57 0.08
CA ARG A 142 -6.66 -10.62 -0.73
C ARG A 142 -6.57 -9.21 -0.15
N LYS A 143 -6.79 -9.04 1.15
CA LYS A 143 -6.73 -7.74 1.81
C LYS A 143 -5.34 -7.09 1.70
N ILE A 144 -4.26 -7.87 1.75
CA ILE A 144 -2.88 -7.38 1.54
C ILE A 144 -2.65 -6.91 0.11
N ARG A 145 -3.16 -7.65 -0.88
CA ARG A 145 -3.09 -7.25 -2.29
C ARG A 145 -3.84 -5.94 -2.56
N GLU A 146 -4.99 -5.77 -1.90
CA GLU A 146 -5.87 -4.60 -2.06
C GLU A 146 -5.52 -3.45 -1.08
N PHE A 147 -4.52 -3.62 -0.21
CA PHE A 147 -4.16 -2.61 0.79
C PHE A 147 -3.48 -1.41 0.13
N GLU A 148 -4.07 -0.23 0.31
CA GLU A 148 -3.55 1.05 -0.17
C GLU A 148 -3.20 1.97 1.01
N PRO A 149 -1.90 2.32 1.21
CA PRO A 149 -1.48 3.16 2.33
C PRO A 149 -2.20 4.52 2.37
N THR A 150 -2.46 5.13 1.21
CA THR A 150 -3.13 6.43 1.12
C THR A 150 -4.60 6.39 1.53
N ALA A 151 -5.20 5.20 1.58
CA ALA A 151 -6.57 4.99 2.05
C ALA A 151 -6.63 4.57 3.53
N CYS A 152 -5.48 4.31 4.16
CA CYS A 152 -5.40 3.95 5.56
C CYS A 152 -5.35 5.20 6.43
N TYR A 153 -6.17 5.25 7.50
CA TYR A 153 -6.14 6.38 8.43
C TYR A 153 -4.86 6.36 9.27
N LEU A 154 -4.31 7.55 9.54
CA LEU A 154 -3.08 7.69 10.30
C LEU A 154 -3.18 7.09 11.71
N ASP A 155 -4.33 7.25 12.38
CA ASP A 155 -4.55 6.70 13.73
C ASP A 155 -4.53 5.15 13.75
N VAL A 156 -4.99 4.51 12.68
CA VAL A 156 -4.90 3.05 12.51
C VAL A 156 -3.46 2.61 12.35
N ALA A 157 -2.67 3.33 11.56
CA ALA A 157 -1.24 3.04 11.39
C ALA A 157 -0.45 3.23 12.70
N LEU A 158 -0.74 4.29 13.46
CA LEU A 158 -0.12 4.51 14.77
C LEU A 158 -0.51 3.43 15.79
N ALA A 159 -1.78 2.99 15.79
CA ALA A 159 -2.20 1.87 16.62
C ALA A 159 -1.48 0.56 16.24
N ALA A 160 -1.27 0.31 14.94
CA ALA A 160 -0.49 -0.84 14.48
C ALA A 160 0.99 -0.72 14.89
N LYS A 161 1.57 0.49 14.79
CA LYS A 161 2.95 0.79 15.18
C LYS A 161 3.22 0.46 16.65
N ALA A 162 2.31 0.83 17.54
CA ALA A 162 2.43 0.57 18.97
C ALA A 162 2.58 -0.92 19.33
N PHE A 163 2.08 -1.84 18.49
CA PHE A 163 2.27 -3.28 18.71
C PHE A 163 3.70 -3.74 18.41
N ILE A 164 4.34 -3.19 17.37
CA ILE A 164 5.62 -3.67 16.86
C ILE A 164 6.82 -2.83 17.29
N GLU A 165 6.61 -1.59 17.72
CA GLU A 165 7.68 -0.69 18.19
C GLU A 165 8.56 -1.27 19.31
N PRO A 166 8.03 -2.04 20.30
CA PRO A 166 8.86 -2.63 21.35
C PRO A 166 9.84 -3.72 20.86
N TYR A 167 9.70 -4.18 19.61
CA TYR A 167 10.45 -5.29 19.06
C TYR A 167 11.23 -4.88 17.82
N ASN A 168 12.40 -5.48 17.62
CA ASN A 168 13.15 -5.36 16.39
C ASN A 168 12.95 -6.58 15.48
N LEU A 169 13.35 -6.45 14.22
CA LEU A 169 13.18 -7.52 13.21
C LEU A 169 13.90 -8.82 13.61
N GLU A 170 15.10 -8.73 14.17
CA GLU A 170 15.91 -9.89 14.52
C GLU A 170 15.23 -10.72 15.61
N GLN A 171 14.72 -10.07 16.66
CA GLN A 171 13.93 -10.71 17.71
C GLN A 171 12.74 -11.48 17.15
N VAL A 172 12.01 -10.93 16.18
CA VAL A 172 10.86 -11.63 15.59
C VAL A 172 11.34 -12.79 14.70
N ARG A 173 12.37 -12.55 13.88
CA ARG A 173 12.89 -13.52 12.90
C ARG A 173 13.49 -14.76 13.55
N ASP A 174 14.19 -14.59 14.66
CA ASP A 174 14.80 -15.71 15.40
C ASP A 174 13.76 -16.65 15.99
N ASN A 175 12.51 -16.19 16.12
CA ASN A 175 11.40 -16.96 16.66
C ASN A 175 10.41 -17.45 15.61
N SER A 176 10.23 -16.70 14.51
CA SER A 176 9.36 -17.10 13.40
C SER A 176 9.66 -16.31 12.13
N ALA A 177 10.10 -17.00 11.09
CA ALA A 177 10.29 -16.42 9.75
C ALA A 177 8.98 -15.89 9.16
N GLY A 178 7.87 -16.62 9.39
CA GLY A 178 6.54 -16.19 8.98
C GLY A 178 6.12 -14.88 9.65
N ALA A 179 6.26 -14.80 10.98
CA ALA A 179 5.90 -13.59 11.72
C ALA A 179 6.79 -12.40 11.35
N ALA A 180 8.08 -12.64 11.09
CA ALA A 180 8.99 -11.61 10.62
C ALA A 180 8.57 -11.02 9.28
N THR A 181 8.00 -11.84 8.39
CA THR A 181 7.47 -11.34 7.10
C THR A 181 6.27 -10.43 7.32
N PHE A 182 5.36 -10.77 8.26
CA PHE A 182 4.27 -9.89 8.68
C PHE A 182 4.76 -8.60 9.35
N TYR A 183 5.78 -8.70 10.20
CA TYR A 183 6.42 -7.54 10.85
C TYR A 183 6.99 -6.56 9.82
N VAL A 184 7.79 -7.05 8.86
CA VAL A 184 8.42 -6.20 7.83
C VAL A 184 7.37 -5.52 6.98
N TRP A 185 6.33 -6.25 6.56
CA TRP A 185 5.23 -5.67 5.81
C TRP A 185 4.48 -4.61 6.61
N ALA A 186 4.10 -4.91 7.85
CA ALA A 186 3.34 -3.99 8.69
C ALA A 186 4.15 -2.71 8.94
N LYS A 187 5.42 -2.84 9.34
CA LYS A 187 6.34 -1.71 9.53
C LYS A 187 6.48 -0.89 8.25
N GLY A 188 6.69 -1.55 7.12
CA GLY A 188 6.81 -0.90 5.83
C GLY A 188 5.55 -0.11 5.48
N MET A 189 4.36 -0.71 5.62
CA MET A 189 3.09 -0.04 5.35
C MET A 189 2.81 1.11 6.32
N ILE A 190 3.16 0.99 7.60
CA ILE A 190 3.07 2.10 8.57
C ILE A 190 3.91 3.28 8.10
N GLU A 191 5.16 3.05 7.72
CA GLU A 191 6.05 4.10 7.20
C GLU A 191 5.46 4.77 5.94
N GLU A 192 4.80 4.01 5.06
CA GLU A 192 4.11 4.55 3.88
C GLU A 192 2.90 5.43 4.27
N VAL A 193 2.10 5.00 5.24
CA VAL A 193 0.97 5.81 5.75
C VAL A 193 1.47 7.10 6.40
N GLU A 194 2.50 7.01 7.24
CA GLU A 194 3.12 8.17 7.89
C GLU A 194 3.68 9.16 6.86
N SER A 195 4.36 8.66 5.82
CA SER A 195 4.93 9.51 4.77
C SER A 195 3.89 10.28 3.95
N THR A 196 2.67 9.74 3.84
CA THR A 196 1.57 10.34 3.05
C THR A 196 0.59 11.13 3.92
N GLY A 197 0.73 11.08 5.24
CA GLY A 197 -0.22 11.64 6.20
C GLY A 197 -1.50 10.82 6.39
N GLY A 198 -1.61 9.68 5.71
CA GLY A 198 -2.79 8.81 5.71
C GLY A 198 -4.05 9.45 5.11
N ALA A 199 -5.15 8.71 5.17
CA ALA A 199 -6.47 9.22 4.81
C ALA A 199 -6.98 10.23 5.85
N LYS A 200 -7.70 11.25 5.38
CA LYS A 200 -8.41 12.18 6.26
C LYS A 200 -9.73 11.55 6.72
N ARG A 201 -10.03 11.65 8.01
CA ARG A 201 -11.40 11.43 8.49
C ARG A 201 -12.18 12.70 8.18
N ASP A 202 -13.33 12.58 7.53
CA ASP A 202 -14.24 13.71 7.46
C ASP A 202 -14.60 14.09 8.90
N GLU A 203 -14.30 15.32 9.30
CA GLU A 203 -14.71 15.86 10.60
C GLU A 203 -16.23 16.06 10.58
N GLY A 204 -16.96 14.97 10.81
CA GLY A 204 -18.41 14.94 10.75
C GLY A 204 -18.95 13.60 11.22
N VAL A 205 -19.51 13.62 12.43
CA VAL A 205 -20.17 12.52 13.16
C VAL A 205 -19.24 11.70 14.05
N GLY A 206 -19.33 12.02 15.35
CA GLY A 206 -18.63 11.37 16.44
C GLY A 206 -18.81 9.84 16.47
N GLY A 207 -17.73 9.19 16.89
CA GLY A 207 -17.69 7.76 17.14
C GLY A 207 -18.73 7.34 18.17
N GLY A 208 -19.66 6.50 17.72
CA GLY A 208 -20.54 5.68 18.56
C GLY A 208 -20.33 4.22 18.18
N GLY A 209 -19.94 3.42 19.17
CA GLY A 209 -19.47 2.05 19.05
C GLY A 209 -20.30 1.11 18.18
N GLY A 210 -19.60 0.12 17.63
CA GLY A 210 -20.18 -1.01 16.92
C GLY A 210 -21.29 -1.70 17.73
N GLY A 211 -22.48 -1.70 17.16
CA GLY A 211 -23.61 -2.52 17.58
C GLY A 211 -23.82 -3.65 16.57
N SER A 212 -23.36 -4.85 16.91
CA SER A 212 -23.73 -6.07 16.22
C SER A 212 -25.25 -6.19 16.15
N LYS A 213 -25.82 -6.17 14.94
CA LYS A 213 -27.22 -6.55 14.69
C LYS A 213 -27.40 -8.03 15.11
N LYS A 214 -27.89 -8.26 16.32
CA LYS A 214 -28.45 -9.56 16.74
C LYS A 214 -29.66 -9.85 15.84
N LYS A 215 -29.57 -10.92 15.04
CA LYS A 215 -30.74 -11.50 14.36
C LYS A 215 -31.73 -12.02 15.42
N PRO A 216 -33.04 -11.76 15.29
CA PRO A 216 -34.02 -12.30 16.22
C PRO A 216 -34.17 -13.82 16.04
N LYS A 217 -34.08 -14.56 17.15
CA LYS A 217 -34.41 -15.99 17.24
C LYS A 217 -35.89 -16.18 16.91
N LYS A 218 -36.20 -16.94 15.85
CA LYS A 218 -37.54 -17.48 15.62
C LYS A 218 -37.82 -18.55 16.67
N THR A 219 -38.75 -18.26 17.57
CA THR A 219 -39.32 -19.21 18.53
C THR A 219 -40.28 -20.14 17.77
N GLN A 220 -40.02 -21.45 17.81
CA GLN A 220 -40.98 -22.47 17.36
C GLN A 220 -42.11 -22.60 18.38
N PRO A 221 -43.38 -22.74 17.97
CA PRO A 221 -44.45 -23.16 18.87
C PRO A 221 -44.36 -24.66 19.13
N LYS A 222 -44.21 -25.05 20.40
CA LYS A 222 -44.36 -26.44 20.85
C LYS A 222 -45.83 -26.84 20.83
N SER A 223 -46.13 -27.99 20.23
CA SER A 223 -47.44 -28.62 20.25
C SER A 223 -47.83 -29.00 21.68
N ALA A 224 -49.08 -28.73 22.02
CA ALA A 224 -49.70 -29.20 23.25
C ALA A 224 -50.50 -30.47 22.92
N ALA A 225 -49.99 -31.62 23.35
CA ALA A 225 -50.77 -32.84 23.44
C ALA A 225 -50.43 -33.59 24.74
N LYS A 226 -51.50 -33.74 25.55
CA LYS A 226 -51.84 -34.95 26.34
C LYS A 226 -51.11 -35.18 27.67
N LYS A 227 -51.86 -34.97 28.77
CA LYS A 227 -51.92 -35.83 29.98
C LYS A 227 -53.20 -35.45 30.76
N ARG A 228 -54.27 -36.25 30.70
CA ARG A 228 -54.64 -37.35 31.61
C ARG A 228 -54.77 -36.93 33.08
N ARG A 229 -56.03 -36.88 33.56
CA ARG A 229 -56.57 -37.12 34.92
C ARG A 229 -58.07 -36.77 34.80
N LYS A 230 -59.04 -37.53 35.29
CA LYS A 230 -59.11 -38.75 36.07
C LYS A 230 -60.49 -39.35 35.78
#